data_AF-A0A252AMP2-F1
#
_entry.id   AF-A0A252AMP2-F1
#
_cell.length_a   1.000
_cell.length_b   1.000
_cell.length_c   1.000
_cell.angle_alpha   90.00
_cell.angle_beta   90.00
_cell.angle_gamma   90.00
#
_symmetry.space_group_name_H-M   'P 1'
#
loop_
_entity.id
_entity.type
_entity.pdbx_description
1 polymer ?
#
loop_
_entity_poly.entity_id
_entity_poly.type
_entity_poly.pdbx_seq_one_letter_code
_entity_poly.pdbx_strand_id
1 'polypeptide(L)' 'MGHNYAKPLTSGQKIERLLTRIPPSWVIKLERLPGTALWRALAHAPDTDGAWSENHMDPADALEETWRRNRTVVV' A
#
# COMPACT_ATOMS: atom_id res chain seq x y z
N MET A 1 33.83 8.85 1.21
CA MET A 1 32.64 7.97 1.11
C MET A 1 31.52 8.63 1.90
N GLY A 2 30.49 9.15 1.23
CA GLY A 2 29.41 9.90 1.89
C GLY A 2 28.45 8.94 2.57
N HIS A 3 28.32 9.02 3.89
CA HIS A 3 27.30 8.30 4.63
C HIS A 3 25.93 8.90 4.27
N ASN A 4 25.05 8.07 3.72
CA ASN A 4 23.72 8.50 3.33
C ASN A 4 22.83 8.58 4.59
N TYR A 5 22.71 9.77 5.19
CA TYR A 5 21.91 10.04 6.39
C TYR A 5 20.40 10.20 6.10
N ALA A 6 19.92 9.64 4.99
CA ALA A 6 18.50 9.69 4.67
C ALA A 6 17.71 8.97 5.78
N LYS A 7 16.89 9.73 6.53
CA LYS A 7 15.96 9.13 7.48
C LYS A 7 15.03 8.17 6.72
N PRO A 8 14.74 6.98 7.26
CA PRO A 8 13.71 6.12 6.70
C PRO A 8 12.41 6.90 6.52
N LEU A 9 11.74 6.69 5.39
CA LEU A 9 10.46 7.35 5.12
C LEU A 9 9.44 6.91 6.17
N THR A 10 8.66 7.88 6.67
CA THR A 10 7.51 7.57 7.50
C THR A 10 6.44 6.84 6.68
N SER A 11 5.56 6.10 7.34
CA SER A 11 4.42 5.45 6.68
C SER A 11 3.58 6.43 5.87
N GLY A 12 3.39 7.67 6.37
CA GLY A 12 2.69 8.72 5.63
C GLY A 12 3.38 9.11 4.32
N GLN A 13 4.69 9.32 4.36
CA GLN A 13 5.47 9.63 3.14
C GLN A 13 5.48 8.46 2.14
N LYS A 14 5.51 7.23 2.63
CA LYS A 14 5.38 6.04 1.77
C LYS A 14 4.00 5.99 1.10
N ILE A 15 2.92 6.20 1.85
CA ILE A 15 1.55 6.21 1.33
C ILE A 15 1.38 7.30 0.27
N GLU A 16 1.84 8.52 0.54
CA GLU A 16 1.76 9.62 -0.43
C GLU A 16 2.43 9.22 -1.76
N ARG A 17 3.65 8.66 -1.69
CA ARG A 17 4.34 8.15 -2.88
C ARG A 17 3.57 7.03 -3.59
N LEU A 18 2.89 6.15 -2.86
CA LEU A 18 2.05 5.10 -3.46
C LEU A 18 0.84 5.71 -4.17
N LEU A 19 0.15 6.67 -3.55
CA LEU A 19 -1.01 7.33 -4.14
C LEU A 19 -0.67 8.13 -5.41
N THR A 20 0.54 8.68 -5.52
CA THR A 20 1.00 9.30 -6.78
C THR A 20 1.23 8.31 -7.93
N ARG A 21 1.32 7.01 -7.63
CA ARG A 21 1.64 5.94 -8.59
C ARG A 21 0.44 5.05 -8.90
N ILE A 22 -0.48 4.89 -7.94
CA ILE A 22 -1.71 4.14 -8.14
C ILE A 22 -2.65 5.01 -8.99
N PRO A 23 -3.24 4.48 -10.08
CA PRO A 23 -4.18 5.25 -10.89
C PRO A 23 -5.35 5.75 -10.04
N PRO A 24 -5.82 7.00 -10.24
CA PRO A 24 -6.87 7.59 -9.41
C PRO A 24 -8.24 6.90 -9.54
N SER A 25 -8.43 6.07 -10.57
CA SER A 25 -9.63 5.27 -10.78
C SER A 25 -9.67 4.00 -9.91
N TRP A 26 -8.56 3.61 -9.28
CA TRP A 26 -8.51 2.40 -8.48
C TRP A 26 -9.23 2.57 -7.15
N VAL A 27 -9.86 1.48 -6.71
CA VAL A 27 -10.40 1.38 -5.34
C VAL A 27 -9.22 1.18 -4.39
N ILE A 28 -9.19 1.93 -3.30
CA ILE A 28 -8.21 1.76 -2.21
C ILE A 28 -8.96 1.69 -0.88
N LYS A 29 -8.68 0.67 -0.08
CA LYS A 29 -9.13 0.53 1.31
C LYS A 29 -7.93 0.23 2.19
N LEU A 30 -7.83 0.91 3.33
CA LEU A 30 -6.87 0.63 4.38
C LEU A 30 -7.63 0.43 5.69
N GLU A 31 -7.35 -0.66 6.39
CA GLU A 31 -8.02 -1.00 7.64
C GLU A 31 -7.00 -1.41 8.70
N ARG A 32 -7.15 -0.84 9.91
CA ARG A 32 -6.48 -1.33 11.11
C ARG A 32 -7.34 -2.43 11.74
N LEU A 33 -6.74 -3.56 12.06
CA LEU A 33 -7.44 -4.68 12.67
C LEU A 33 -7.72 -4.41 14.17
N PRO A 34 -8.99 -4.42 14.61
CA PRO A 34 -9.36 -4.14 16.00
C PRO A 34 -8.67 -5.09 16.99
N GLY A 35 -8.25 -4.55 18.14
CA GLY A 35 -7.55 -5.33 19.17
C GLY A 35 -6.10 -5.69 18.82
N THR A 36 -5.58 -5.22 17.69
CA THR A 36 -4.19 -5.44 17.26
C THR A 36 -3.54 -4.11 16.81
N ALA A 37 -2.23 -4.17 16.53
CA ALA A 37 -1.49 -3.08 15.87
C ALA A 37 -1.33 -3.29 14.35
N LEU A 38 -2.00 -4.30 13.78
CA LEU A 38 -1.83 -4.72 12.40
C LEU A 38 -2.78 -3.99 11.46
N TRP A 39 -2.36 -3.90 10.21
CA TRP A 39 -3.04 -3.28 9.09
C TRP A 39 -3.22 -4.28 7.96
N ARG A 40 -4.30 -4.10 7.21
CA ARG A 40 -4.49 -4.71 5.89
C ARG A 40 -4.96 -3.65 4.91
N ALA A 41 -4.70 -3.89 3.64
CA ALA A 41 -5.13 -2.99 2.57
C ALA A 41 -5.72 -3.79 1.41
N LEU A 42 -6.45 -3.09 0.54
CA LEU A 42 -6.98 -3.60 -0.71
C LEU A 42 -6.84 -2.48 -1.74
N ALA A 43 -6.21 -2.79 -2.87
CA ALA A 43 -6.04 -1.84 -3.98
C ALA A 43 -6.19 -2.55 -5.33
N HIS A 44 -7.17 -2.16 -6.14
CA HIS A 44 -7.44 -2.81 -7.43
C HIS A 44 -8.10 -1.84 -8.44
N ALA A 45 -8.05 -2.22 -9.72
CA ALA A 45 -8.68 -1.48 -10.80
C ALA A 45 -10.22 -1.48 -10.64
N PRO A 46 -10.93 -0.51 -11.24
CA PRO A 46 -12.38 -0.62 -11.35
C PRO A 46 -12.77 -1.94 -12.03
N ASP A 47 -13.92 -2.48 -11.66
CA ASP A 47 -14.52 -3.70 -12.25
C ASP A 47 -13.76 -5.03 -12.00
N THR A 48 -12.71 -5.02 -11.19
CA THR A 48 -12.05 -6.24 -10.69
C THR A 48 -12.38 -6.46 -9.22
N ASP A 49 -12.55 -7.70 -8.78
CA ASP A 49 -12.59 -8.00 -7.34
C ASP A 49 -11.15 -8.09 -6.79
N GLY A 50 -10.81 -7.13 -5.93
CA GLY A 50 -9.52 -7.14 -5.24
C GLY A 50 -9.48 -8.13 -4.08
N ALA A 51 -8.28 -8.61 -3.76
CA ALA A 51 -8.00 -9.33 -2.53
C ALA A 51 -7.35 -8.40 -1.50
N TRP A 52 -7.67 -8.61 -0.22
CA TRP A 52 -6.94 -7.99 0.89
C TRP A 52 -5.47 -8.48 0.90
N SER A 53 -4.57 -7.63 1.36
CA SER A 53 -3.19 -7.98 1.70
C SER A 53 -3.14 -9.00 2.84
N GLU A 54 -1.96 -9.54 3.09
CA GLU A 54 -1.65 -10.09 4.41
C GLU A 54 -1.66 -8.98 5.49
N ASN A 55 -1.47 -9.37 6.75
CA ASN A 55 -1.43 -8.42 7.86
C ASN A 55 -0.03 -7.82 8.01
N HIS A 56 0.06 -6.49 8.07
CA HIS A 56 1.32 -5.75 8.18
C HIS A 56 1.33 -4.84 9.40
N MET A 57 2.52 -4.52 9.91
CA MET A 57 2.67 -3.50 10.96
C MET A 57 2.57 -2.07 10.41
N ASP A 58 2.89 -1.87 9.13
CA ASP A 58 2.87 -0.58 8.44
C ASP A 58 1.73 -0.57 7.40
N PRO A 59 0.81 0.41 7.44
CA PRO A 59 -0.27 0.54 6.44
C PRO A 59 0.26 0.75 5.01
N ALA A 60 1.43 1.38 4.86
CA ALA A 60 2.04 1.61 3.55
C ALA A 60 2.50 0.29 2.91
N ASP A 61 3.05 -0.61 3.72
CA ASP A 61 3.56 -1.89 3.26
C ASP A 61 2.38 -2.80 2.83
N ALA A 62 1.27 -2.79 3.58
CA ALA A 62 0.03 -3.46 3.18
C ALA A 62 -0.52 -2.94 1.84
N LEU A 63 -0.56 -1.61 1.66
CA LEU A 63 -1.01 -1.00 0.41
C LEU A 63 -0.09 -1.35 -0.76
N GLU A 64 1.23 -1.27 -0.56
CA GLU A 64 2.22 -1.60 -1.58
C GLU A 64 2.10 -3.05 -2.05
N GLU A 65 1.85 -3.99 -1.14
CA GLU A 65 1.67 -5.40 -1.47
C GLU A 65 0.52 -5.61 -2.47
N THR A 66 -0.68 -5.11 -2.16
CA THR A 66 -1.85 -5.27 -3.04
C THR A 66 -1.69 -4.56 -4.37
N TRP A 67 -1.13 -3.35 -4.36
CA TRP A 67 -0.85 -2.63 -5.60
C TRP A 67 0.16 -3.38 -6.47
N ARG A 68 1.26 -3.90 -5.90
CA ARG A 68 2.26 -4.68 -6.65
C ARG A 68 1.66 -5.94 -7.27
N ARG A 69 0.78 -6.62 -6.54
CA ARG A 69 0.07 -7.81 -7.03
C ARG A 69 -0.79 -7.46 -8.25
N ASN A 70 -1.64 -6.44 -8.13
CA ASN A 70 -2.63 -6.12 -9.16
C ASN A 70 -2.10 -5.29 -10.33
N ARG A 71 -1.04 -4.49 -10.14
CA ARG A 71 -0.47 -3.65 -11.24
C ARG A 71 0.15 -4.46 -12.37
N THR A 72 0.48 -5.73 -12.11
CA THR A 72 1.01 -6.64 -13.14
C THR A 72 -0.09 -7.30 -13.97
N VAL A 73 -1.35 -7.21 -13.53
CA VAL A 73 -2.52 -7.78 -14.20
C VAL A 73 -3.11 -6.79 -15.22
N VAL A 74 -2.80 -5.49 -15.10
CA VAL A 74 -3.35 -4.40 -15.95
C VAL A 74 -2.44 -4.12 -17.17
N VAL A 75 -1.96 -5.17 -17.86
CA VAL A 75 -1.21 -5.03 -19.13
C VAL A 75 -2.16 -5.20 -20.31
#